data_AF-A0AAV0GA94-F1
#
_entry.id   AF-A0AAV0GA94-F1
#
_cell.length_a   1.000
_cell.length_b   1.000
_cell.length_c   1.000
_cell.angle_alpha   90.00
_cell.angle_beta   90.00
_cell.angle_gamma   90.00
#
_symmetry.space_group_name_H-M   'P 1'
#
loop_
_entity.id
_entity.type
_entity.pdbx_description
1 polymer ?
#
loop_
_entity_poly.entity_id
_entity_poly.type
_entity_poly.pdbx_seq_one_letter_code
_entity_poly.pdbx_strand_id
1 'polypeptide(L)'
;MRKLNAPLHILSSHTDEVFQVEWDPNHETVLASSAGDRRLMVWDINRVGDEQLEGEAADGPSELIFSHGGHQAKISDFSWNKNEPWVISSVAEDNTIQIWKLA
;
A
#
# COMPACT_ATOMS: atom_id res chain seq x y z
N MET A 1 12.16 16.54 17.46
CA MET A 1 13.03 15.44 17.94
C MET A 1 12.23 14.14 17.86
N ARG A 2 12.72 13.10 17.15
CA ARG A 2 12.00 11.82 16.97
C ARG A 2 12.00 11.04 18.29
N LYS A 3 10.85 10.46 18.68
CA LYS A 3 10.78 9.45 19.76
C LYS A 3 11.25 8.11 19.18
N LEU A 4 12.31 7.53 19.75
CA LEU A 4 12.93 6.29 19.23
C LEU A 4 12.40 5.01 19.91
N ASN A 5 11.64 5.15 20.98
CA ASN A 5 11.24 4.01 21.81
C ASN A 5 9.97 3.30 21.32
N ALA A 6 9.24 3.93 20.39
CA ALA A 6 8.04 3.37 19.78
C ALA A 6 7.84 3.95 18.38
N PRO A 7 7.28 3.18 17.43
CA PRO A 7 6.82 3.71 16.16
C PRO A 7 5.67 4.71 16.39
N LEU A 8 5.42 5.59 15.41
CA LEU A 8 4.25 6.47 15.43
C LEU A 8 2.96 5.67 15.22
N HIS A 9 3.00 4.70 14.30
CA HIS A 9 1.89 3.79 13.98
C HIS A 9 2.45 2.52 13.31
N ILE A 10 1.65 1.45 13.26
CA ILE A 10 1.99 0.19 12.58
C ILE A 10 0.85 -0.19 11.63
N LEU A 11 1.16 -0.29 10.33
CA LEU A 11 0.23 -0.74 9.29
C LEU A 11 0.31 -2.27 9.18
N SER A 12 -0.78 -2.99 9.49
CA SER A 12 -0.74 -4.44 9.77
C SER A 12 -1.70 -5.28 8.90
N SER A 13 -1.64 -5.16 7.57
CA SER A 13 -2.50 -5.97 6.67
C SER A 13 -1.76 -6.93 5.74
N HIS A 14 -0.47 -6.70 5.46
CA HIS A 14 0.33 -7.66 4.70
C HIS A 14 0.50 -8.98 5.46
N THR A 15 0.52 -10.10 4.74
CA THR A 15 0.64 -11.45 5.31
C THR A 15 1.99 -12.13 5.06
N ASP A 16 2.90 -11.42 4.41
CA ASP A 16 4.28 -11.84 4.15
C ASP A 16 5.22 -10.62 4.23
N GLU A 17 6.52 -10.84 4.05
CA GLU A 17 7.56 -9.81 4.12
C GLU A 17 7.29 -8.64 3.17
N VAL A 18 7.33 -7.42 3.72
CA VAL A 18 7.22 -6.16 2.96
C VAL A 18 8.60 -5.82 2.39
N PHE A 19 8.69 -5.69 1.07
CA PHE A 19 9.96 -5.42 0.38
C PHE A 19 10.16 -3.94 0.08
N GLN A 20 9.08 -3.20 -0.20
CA GLN A 20 9.16 -1.82 -0.65
C GLN A 20 8.04 -0.96 -0.09
N VAL A 21 8.35 0.33 0.11
CA VAL A 21 7.41 1.39 0.48
C VAL A 21 7.78 2.67 -0.26
N GLU A 22 6.78 3.38 -0.81
CA GLU A 22 6.96 4.67 -1.48
C GLU A 22 5.77 5.59 -1.19
N TRP A 23 6.07 6.84 -0.84
CA TRP A 23 5.06 7.89 -0.70
C TRP A 23 4.52 8.32 -2.06
N ASP A 24 3.22 8.59 -2.17
CA ASP A 24 2.65 9.19 -3.36
C ASP A 24 3.23 10.61 -3.54
N PRO A 25 3.81 10.94 -4.71
CA PRO A 25 4.35 12.27 -4.96
C PRO A 25 3.28 13.38 -5.01
N ASN A 26 1.99 13.03 -5.12
CA ASN A 26 0.87 13.96 -5.26
C ASN A 26 0.02 14.10 -3.99
N HIS A 27 0.13 13.18 -3.03
CA HIS A 27 -0.70 13.15 -1.83
C HIS A 27 0.14 12.91 -0.58
N GLU A 28 0.24 13.93 0.28
CA GLU A 28 1.18 13.96 1.41
C GLU A 28 0.96 12.85 2.46
N THR A 29 -0.24 12.29 2.54
CA THR A 29 -0.62 11.27 3.52
C THR A 29 -0.74 9.88 2.93
N VAL A 30 -0.49 9.74 1.63
CA VAL A 30 -0.65 8.48 0.92
C VAL A 30 0.69 7.83 0.71
N LEU A 31 0.77 6.53 1.00
CA LEU A 31 1.92 5.70 0.68
C LEU A 31 1.44 4.35 0.15
N ALA A 32 2.28 3.69 -0.62
CA ALA A 32 2.05 2.32 -1.05
C ALA A 32 3.14 1.40 -0.48
N SER A 33 2.80 0.13 -0.32
CA SER A 33 3.75 -0.93 0.04
C SER A 33 3.51 -2.18 -0.78
N SER A 34 4.57 -2.93 -1.06
CA SER A 34 4.49 -4.24 -1.74
C SER A 34 5.16 -5.33 -0.91
N ALA A 35 4.64 -6.55 -1.01
CA ALA A 35 5.10 -7.67 -0.20
C ALA A 35 5.13 -9.01 -0.96
N GLY A 36 5.67 -10.04 -0.29
CA GLY A 36 5.70 -11.43 -0.76
C GLY A 36 4.32 -12.09 -0.86
N ASP A 37 3.29 -11.50 -0.23
CA ASP A 37 1.90 -11.96 -0.27
C ASP A 37 1.20 -11.67 -1.60
N ARG A 38 1.95 -11.08 -2.56
CA ARG A 38 1.52 -10.71 -3.91
C ARG A 38 0.52 -9.57 -3.92
N ARG A 39 0.48 -8.79 -2.84
CA ARG A 39 -0.34 -7.59 -2.71
C ARG A 39 0.52 -6.34 -2.79
N LEU A 40 -0.05 -5.33 -3.43
CA LEU A 40 0.40 -3.96 -3.28
C LEU A 40 -0.74 -3.19 -2.62
N MET A 41 -0.47 -2.67 -1.42
CA MET A 41 -1.45 -1.98 -0.59
C MET A 41 -1.20 -0.49 -0.64
N VAL A 42 -2.27 0.29 -0.76
CA VAL A 42 -2.22 1.75 -0.69
C VAL A 42 -2.89 2.18 0.59
N TRP A 43 -2.22 3.07 1.30
CA TRP A 43 -2.57 3.51 2.64
C TRP A 43 -2.75 5.02 2.66
N ASP A 44 -3.72 5.51 3.42
CA ASP A 44 -3.84 6.93 3.77
C ASP A 44 -3.76 7.12 5.29
N ILE A 45 -2.66 7.69 5.75
CA ILE A 45 -2.41 7.84 7.19
C ILE A 45 -3.34 8.84 7.88
N ASN A 46 -4.07 9.68 7.13
CA ASN A 46 -5.08 10.56 7.72
C ASN A 46 -6.32 9.80 8.21
N ARG A 47 -6.53 8.57 7.72
CA ARG A 47 -7.69 7.74 8.08
C ARG A 47 -7.44 6.85 9.29
N VAL A 48 -6.27 6.93 9.90
CA VAL A 48 -5.93 6.13 11.08
C VAL A 48 -6.88 6.47 12.22
N GLY A 49 -7.64 5.48 12.67
CA GLY A 49 -8.58 5.61 13.79
C GLY A 49 -9.96 6.17 13.40
N ASP A 50 -10.25 6.33 12.11
CA ASP A 50 -11.61 6.60 11.64
C ASP A 50 -12.58 5.49 12.09
N GLU A 51 -13.81 5.88 12.43
CA GLU A 51 -14.88 4.91 12.71
C GLU A 51 -15.23 4.14 11.43
N GLN A 52 -15.18 2.81 11.49
CA GLN A 52 -15.61 1.93 10.40
C GLN A 52 -17.04 1.43 10.64
N LEU A 53 -17.82 1.28 9.58
CA LEU A 53 -19.17 0.71 9.67
C LEU A 53 -19.08 -0.79 10.03
N GLU A 54 -20.18 -1.31 10.58
CA GLU A 54 -20.28 -2.72 10.92
C GLU A 54 -20.13 -3.59 9.65
N GLY A 55 -19.07 -4.41 9.62
CA GLY A 55 -18.71 -5.26 8.48
C GLY A 55 -17.48 -4.78 7.69
N GLU A 56 -17.18 -3.48 7.66
CA GLU A 56 -16.02 -2.94 6.92
C GLU A 56 -14.69 -3.28 7.59
N ALA A 57 -14.69 -3.43 8.92
CA ALA A 57 -13.50 -3.84 9.68
C ALA A 57 -13.00 -5.24 9.30
N ALA A 58 -13.81 -6.06 8.62
CA ALA A 58 -13.37 -7.35 8.09
C ALA A 58 -12.46 -7.22 6.86
N ASP A 59 -12.57 -6.11 6.12
CA ASP A 59 -11.80 -5.85 4.89
C ASP A 59 -10.43 -5.21 5.18
N GLY A 60 -10.21 -4.74 6.41
CA GLY A 60 -8.94 -4.18 6.85
C GLY A 60 -9.13 -2.95 7.75
N PRO A 61 -8.02 -2.37 8.23
CA PRO A 61 -8.04 -1.13 9.00
C PRO A 61 -8.46 0.06 8.13
N SER A 62 -8.97 1.12 8.74
CA SER A 62 -9.51 2.30 8.03
C SER A 62 -8.49 3.01 7.13
N GLU A 63 -7.21 2.94 7.48
CA GLU A 63 -6.13 3.51 6.68
C GLU A 63 -5.73 2.69 5.46
N LEU A 64 -6.23 1.45 5.30
CA LEU A 64 -6.05 0.67 4.08
C LEU A 64 -7.11 1.08 3.04
N ILE A 65 -6.71 1.86 2.04
CA ILE A 65 -7.65 2.40 1.04
C ILE A 65 -7.73 1.56 -0.23
N PHE A 66 -6.72 0.74 -0.52
CA PHE A 66 -6.74 -0.15 -1.68
C PHE A 66 -5.78 -1.34 -1.51
N SER A 67 -6.15 -2.49 -2.08
CA SER A 67 -5.30 -3.68 -2.15
C SER A 67 -5.30 -4.25 -3.57
N HIS A 68 -4.21 -4.01 -4.29
CA HIS A 68 -4.00 -4.56 -5.63
C HIS A 68 -3.63 -6.04 -5.54
N GLY A 69 -4.38 -6.88 -6.24
CA GLY A 69 -4.20 -8.34 -6.28
C GLY A 69 -3.91 -8.91 -7.67
N GLY A 70 -3.40 -8.10 -8.59
CA GLY A 70 -3.23 -8.51 -9.98
C GLY A 70 -2.06 -9.45 -10.24
N HIS A 71 -1.02 -9.45 -9.42
CA HIS A 71 0.16 -10.30 -9.60
C HIS A 71 -0.06 -11.73 -9.08
N GLN A 72 0.56 -12.71 -9.73
CA GLN A 72 0.45 -14.13 -9.36
C GLN A 72 1.69 -14.65 -8.61
N ALA A 73 2.77 -13.86 -8.56
CA ALA A 73 3.98 -14.11 -7.77
C ALA A 73 4.38 -12.89 -6.92
N LYS A 74 5.44 -13.03 -6.13
CA LYS A 74 5.94 -11.99 -5.23
C LYS A 74 6.24 -10.71 -6.01
N ILE A 75 5.83 -9.58 -5.45
CA ILE A 75 6.11 -8.27 -6.07
C ILE A 75 7.53 -7.89 -5.70
N SER A 76 8.37 -7.66 -6.71
CA SER A 76 9.78 -7.35 -6.51
C SER A 76 10.04 -5.85 -6.35
N ASP A 77 9.26 -5.01 -7.02
CA ASP A 77 9.42 -3.54 -7.02
C ASP A 77 8.11 -2.88 -7.53
N PHE A 78 7.89 -1.61 -7.17
CA PHE A 78 6.88 -0.74 -7.77
C PHE A 78 7.31 0.73 -7.74
N SER A 79 6.70 1.55 -8.59
CA SER A 79 6.88 3.00 -8.51
C SER A 79 5.62 3.78 -8.86
N TRP A 80 5.40 4.88 -8.14
CA TRP A 80 4.37 5.86 -8.47
C TRP A 80 4.73 6.66 -9.72
N ASN A 81 3.74 6.87 -10.59
CA ASN A 81 3.87 7.81 -11.69
C ASN A 81 3.87 9.26 -11.15
N LYS A 82 4.95 9.99 -11.45
CA LYS A 82 5.11 11.39 -11.01
C LYS A 82 4.30 12.40 -11.80
N ASN A 83 3.73 12.00 -12.94
CA ASN A 83 3.01 12.87 -13.87
C ASN A 83 1.51 12.59 -13.92
N GLU A 84 1.08 11.38 -13.53
CA GLU A 84 -0.34 11.02 -13.48
C GLU A 84 -0.69 10.49 -12.09
N PRO A 85 -1.48 11.26 -11.30
CA PRO A 85 -1.91 10.83 -9.99
C PRO A 85 -2.62 9.48 -10.02
N TRP A 86 -2.40 8.69 -8.96
CA TRP A 86 -3.00 7.37 -8.76
C TRP A 86 -2.56 6.27 -9.73
N VAL A 87 -1.54 6.51 -10.57
CA VAL A 87 -0.98 5.50 -11.46
C VAL A 87 0.29 4.89 -10.85
N ILE A 88 0.35 3.57 -10.82
CA ILE A 88 1.50 2.80 -10.32
C ILE A 88 1.94 1.81 -11.41
N SER A 89 3.26 1.63 -11.53
CA SER A 89 3.84 0.49 -12.24
C SER A 89 4.44 -0.50 -11.23
N SER A 90 4.15 -1.79 -11.36
CA SER A 90 4.67 -2.83 -10.47
C SER A 90 5.18 -4.04 -11.26
N VAL A 91 6.18 -4.73 -10.72
CA VAL A 91 6.81 -5.91 -11.32
C VAL A 91 6.82 -7.09 -10.35
N ALA A 92 6.73 -8.31 -10.88
CA ALA A 92 6.71 -9.52 -10.06
C ALA A 92 7.57 -10.65 -10.64
N GLU A 93 7.85 -11.66 -9.81
CA GLU A 93 8.66 -12.84 -10.15
C GLU A 93 8.02 -13.75 -11.22
N ASP A 94 6.77 -13.50 -11.61
CA ASP A 94 6.05 -14.21 -12.68
C ASP A 94 6.33 -13.61 -14.09
N ASN A 95 7.35 -12.75 -14.19
CA ASN A 95 7.73 -12.00 -15.39
C ASN A 95 6.66 -11.01 -15.87
N THR A 96 5.72 -10.60 -15.02
CA THR A 96 4.71 -9.60 -15.37
C THR A 96 5.13 -8.20 -14.94
N ILE A 97 4.75 -7.23 -15.77
CA ILE A 97 4.73 -5.80 -15.45
C ILE A 97 3.26 -5.37 -15.53
N GLN A 98 2.78 -4.66 -14.53
CA GLN A 98 1.44 -4.11 -14.53
C GLN A 98 1.51 -2.60 -14.35
N ILE A 99 0.75 -1.87 -15.17
CA ILE A 99 0.48 -0.44 -14.99
C ILE A 99 -1.01 -0.33 -14.71
N TRP A 100 -1.35 0.25 -13.58
CA TRP A 100 -2.72 0.31 -13.10
C TRP A 100 -2.99 1.63 -12.39
N LYS A 101 -4.27 2.00 -12.30
CA LYS A 101 -4.73 3.24 -11.71
C LYS A 101 -5.77 2.94 -10.64
N LEU A 102 -5.68 3.60 -9.48
CA LEU A 102 -6.76 3.53 -8.48
C LEU A 102 -8.00 4.24 -9.05
N ALA A 103 -9.17 3.60 -8.91
CA ALA A 103 -10.45 4.10 -9.42
C ALA A 103 -11.20 4.92 -8.38
#